data_AF-A0A1Y2S6Z1-F1
#
_entry.id   AF-A0A1Y2S6Z1-F1
#
_cell.length_a   1.000
_cell.length_b   1.000
_cell.length_c   1.000
_cell.angle_alpha   90.00
_cell.angle_beta   90.00
_cell.angle_gamma   90.00
#
_symmetry.space_group_name_H-M   'P 1'
#
loop_
_entity.id
_entity.type
_entity.pdbx_description
1 polymer ?
#
loop_
_entity_poly.entity_id
_entity_poly.type
_entity_poly.pdbx_seq_one_letter_code
_entity_poly.pdbx_strand_id
1 'polypeptide(L)' 'MKQVYYDEGFSGNNKYTFEVYQREDGTYLALARRWNRKLNLVNEEAQFPATTLAALLRAKLPTYPSG' A
#
# COMPACT_ATOMS: atom_id res chain seq x y z
N MET A 1 15.73 2.36 -1.08
CA MET A 1 14.39 1.91 -1.56
C MET A 1 13.76 3.01 -2.42
N LYS A 2 13.08 2.66 -3.51
CA LYS A 2 12.41 3.60 -4.43
C LYS A 2 10.91 3.33 -4.47
N GLN A 3 10.07 4.35 -4.28
CA GLN A 3 8.63 4.22 -4.48
C GLN A 3 8.33 4.15 -5.99
N VAL A 4 7.57 3.13 -6.40
CA VAL A 4 7.21 2.88 -7.81
C VAL A 4 5.71 2.99 -8.07
N TYR A 5 4.88 2.93 -7.03
CA TYR A 5 3.44 3.15 -7.12
C TYR A 5 2.90 3.79 -5.85
N TYR A 6 1.89 4.63 -6.02
CA TYR A 6 1.13 5.25 -4.95
C TYR A 6 -0.32 5.34 -5.40
N ASP A 7 -1.24 4.91 -4.54
CA ASP A 7 -2.65 5.18 -4.66
C ASP A 7 -3.20 5.56 -3.29
N GLU A 8 -4.15 6.49 -3.26
CA GLU A 8 -4.84 6.84 -2.03
C GLU A 8 -6.34 7.00 -2.25
N GLY A 9 -7.10 6.62 -1.23
CA GLY A 9 -8.55 6.73 -1.20
C GLY A 9 -9.04 7.23 0.14
N PHE A 10 -10.22 7.85 0.13
CA PHE A 10 -10.86 8.36 1.34
C PHE A 10 -12.23 7.72 1.51
N SER A 11 -12.54 7.27 2.73
CA SER A 11 -13.88 6.83 3.09
C SER A 11 -14.21 7.29 4.51
N GLY A 12 -15.10 8.28 4.60
CA GLY A 12 -15.45 8.95 5.85
C GLY A 12 -14.23 9.50 6.60
N ASN A 13 -14.05 9.04 7.84
CA ASN A 13 -12.93 9.43 8.71
C ASN A 13 -11.64 8.63 8.44
N ASN A 14 -11.63 7.73 7.46
CA ASN A 14 -10.47 6.92 7.12
C ASN A 14 -9.83 7.42 5.82
N LYS A 15 -8.49 7.42 5.80
CA LYS A 15 -7.69 7.49 4.57
C LYS A 15 -7.06 6.12 4.35
N TYR A 16 -6.99 5.66 3.12
CA TYR A 16 -6.33 4.42 2.74
C TYR A 16 -5.19 4.77 1.80
N THR A 17 -4.00 4.23 2.03
CA THR A 17 -2.89 4.35 1.08
C THR A 17 -2.42 2.98 0.66
N PHE A 18 -2.11 2.85 -0.61
CA PHE A 18 -1.48 1.67 -1.18
C PHE A 18 -0.18 2.09 -1.87
N GLU A 19 0.93 1.61 -1.35
CA GLU A 19 2.26 2.10 -1.71
C GLU A 19 3.13 0.93 -2.11
N VAL A 20 3.75 0.97 -3.29
CA VAL A 20 4.69 -0.07 -3.72
C VAL A 20 6.09 0.51 -3.79
N TYR A 21 7.02 -0.16 -3.14
CA TYR A 21 8.43 0.16 -3.11
C TYR A 21 9.24 -0.93 -3.79
N GLN A 22 10.16 -0.54 -4.65
CA GLN A 22 11.24 -1.39 -5.12
C GLN A 22 12.44 -1.26 -4.17
N ARG A 23 12.93 -2.39 -3.68
CA ARG A 23 14.12 -2.51 -2.85
C ARG A 23 15.38 -2.53 -3.70
N GLU A 24 16.52 -2.32 -3.07
CA GLU A 24 17.82 -2.23 -3.76
C GLU A 24 18.29 -3.56 -4.33
N ASP A 25 17.80 -4.66 -3.77
CA ASP A 25 17.97 -6.03 -4.27
C ASP A 25 17.05 -6.37 -5.46
N GLY A 26 16.26 -5.40 -5.95
CA GLY A 26 15.30 -5.58 -7.04
C GLY A 26 13.96 -6.20 -6.64
N THR A 27 13.79 -6.59 -5.37
CA THR A 27 12.50 -7.08 -4.86
C THR A 27 11.52 -5.94 -4.61
N TYR A 28 10.27 -6.28 -4.32
CA TYR A 28 9.18 -5.33 -4.11
C TYR A 28 8.54 -5.49 -2.74
N LEU A 29 8.03 -4.39 -2.20
CA LEU A 29 7.24 -4.33 -0.98
C LEU A 29 6.02 -3.46 -1.22
N ALA A 30 4.82 -4.03 -1.10
CA ALA A 30 3.59 -3.27 -1.03
C ALA A 30 3.19 -3.04 0.43
N LEU A 31 2.76 -1.82 0.71
CA LEU A 31 2.22 -1.39 2.00
C LEU A 31 0.79 -0.91 1.77
N ALA A 32 -0.15 -1.60 2.40
CA ALA A 32 -1.54 -1.19 2.48
C ALA A 32 -1.78 -0.60 3.87
N ARG A 33 -2.12 0.67 3.95
CA ARG A 33 -2.34 1.37 5.23
C ARG A 33 -3.73 1.93 5.31
N ARG A 34 -4.36 1.76 6.47
CA ARG A 34 -5.53 2.51 6.88
C ARG A 34 -5.13 3.52 7.93
N TRP A 35 -5.52 4.76 7.70
CA TRP A 35 -5.22 5.91 8.52
C TRP A 35 -6.49 6.44 9.17
N ASN A 36 -6.40 6.88 10.41
CA ASN A 36 -7.32 7.85 10.97
C ASN A 36 -7.03 9.21 10.30
N ARG A 37 -7.94 9.69 9.45
CA ARG A 37 -7.74 10.92 8.69
C ARG A 37 -7.61 12.15 9.60
N LYS A 38 -8.40 12.20 10.69
CA LYS A 38 -8.43 13.35 11.60
C LYS A 38 -7.15 13.48 12.41
N LEU A 39 -6.60 12.35 12.84
CA LEU A 39 -5.38 12.29 13.66
C LEU A 39 -4.11 12.14 12.82
N ASN A 40 -4.25 11.94 11.50
CA ASN A 40 -3.17 11.63 10.58
C ASN A 40 -2.26 10.49 11.08
N LEU A 41 -2.88 9.42 11.58
CA LEU A 41 -2.22 8.30 12.24
C LEU A 41 -2.58 7.00 11.55
N VAL A 42 -1.62 6.11 11.34
CA VAL A 42 -1.87 4.76 10.82
C VAL A 42 -2.54 3.94 11.90
N ASN A 43 -3.73 3.41 11.62
CA ASN A 43 -4.45 2.50 12.50
C ASN A 43 -4.12 1.03 12.18
N GLU A 44 -4.02 0.72 10.89
CA GLU A 44 -3.77 -0.64 10.40
C GLU A 44 -2.76 -0.57 9.24
N GLU A 45 -1.78 -1.47 9.24
CA GLU A 45 -0.82 -1.63 8.15
C GLU A 45 -0.70 -3.12 7.81
N ALA A 46 -0.76 -3.44 6.52
CA ALA A 46 -0.45 -4.75 5.98
C ALA A 46 0.70 -4.64 4.98
N GLN A 47 1.64 -5.57 5.07
CA GLN A 47 2.83 -5.60 4.21
C GLN A 47 2.82 -6.84 3.33
N PHE A 48 3.15 -6.65 2.04
CA PHE A 48 3.18 -7.70 1.05
C PHE A 48 4.53 -7.68 0.33
N PRO A 49 5.53 -8.44 0.83
CA PRO A 49 6.80 -8.60 0.14
C PRO A 49 6.62 -9.51 -1.08
N ALA A 50 7.31 -9.19 -2.18
CA ALA A 50 7.29 -9.99 -3.40
C ALA A 50 8.64 -9.90 -4.11
N THR A 51 9.03 -10.98 -4.81
CA THR A 51 10.27 -10.99 -5.61
C THR A 51 10.13 -10.24 -6.93
N THR A 52 8.91 -10.11 -7.46
CA THR A 52 8.62 -9.42 -8.72
C THR A 52 7.33 -8.60 -8.61
N LEU A 53 7.21 -7.55 -9.44
CA LEU A 53 5.98 -6.75 -9.53
C LEU A 53 4.77 -7.59 -9.93
N ALA A 54 4.94 -8.56 -10.85
CA ALA A 54 3.87 -9.45 -11.27
C ALA A 54 3.38 -10.37 -10.14
N ALA A 55 4.29 -10.84 -9.27
CA ALA A 55 3.92 -11.60 -8.08
C ALA A 55 3.12 -10.74 -7.09
N LEU A 56 3.46 -9.45 -6.98
CA LEU A 56 2.76 -8.50 -6.12
C LEU A 56 1.33 -8.21 -6.63
N LEU A 57 1.15 -8.04 -7.94
CA LEU A 57 -0.17 -7.89 -8.56
C LEU A 57 -1.05 -9.15 -8.44
N ARG A 58 -0.42 -10.33 -8.38
CA ARG A 58 -1.11 -11.62 -8.18
C ARG A 58 -1.38 -11.92 -6.71
N ALA A 59 -0.66 -11.30 -5.79
CA ALA A 59 -1.02 -11.34 -4.39
C ALA A 59 -2.42 -10.74 -4.28
N LYS A 60 -3.33 -11.37 -3.52
CA LYS A 60 -4.66 -10.82 -3.25
C LYS A 60 -4.51 -9.56 -2.41
N LEU A 61 -4.08 -8.47 -3.04
CA LEU A 61 -3.97 -7.18 -2.42
C LEU A 61 -5.37 -6.71 -2.07
N PRO A 62 -5.58 -6.12 -0.88
CA PRO A 62 -6.87 -5.55 -0.54
C PRO A 62 -7.27 -4.53 -1.60
N THR A 63 -8.40 -4.76 -2.26
CA THR A 63 -9.01 -3.78 -3.17
C THR A 63 -9.59 -2.68 -2.30
N TYR A 64 -8.86 -1.58 -2.15
CA TYR A 64 -9.44 -0.36 -1.58
C TYR A 64 -10.28 0.31 -2.67
N PRO A 65 -11.43 0.91 -2.30
CA PRO A 65 -12.21 1.69 -3.24
C PRO A 65 -11.32 2.83 -3.73
N SER A 66 -10.94 2.76 -4.99
CA SER A 66 -10.40 3.89 -5.75
C SER A 66 -11.49 4.96 -5.71
N GLY A 67 -11.27 5.99 -4.90
CA GLY A 67 -12.18 7.12 -4.77
C GLY A 67 -12.11 8.02 -6.00
#